data_AF-A0A9N9SQ80-F1
#
_entry.id   AF-A0A9N9SQ80-F1
#
_cell.length_a   1.000
_cell.length_b   1.000
_cell.length_c   1.000
_cell.angle_alpha   90.00
_cell.angle_beta   90.00
_cell.angle_gamma   90.00
#
_symmetry.space_group_name_H-M   'P 1'
#
loop_
_entity.id
_entity.type
_entity.pdbx_description
1 polymer ?
#
loop_
_entity_poly.entity_id
_entity_poly.type
_entity_poly.pdbx_seq_one_letter_code
_entity_poly.pdbx_strand_id
1 'polypeptide(L)'
;MEIPASLLVTTGTFVYVAVKGSLHSSDTSVFGLCEVEVKALVKRFSNKQKEVINGIILEAPPIVVINALSQLGYRVVATTGASQSLDEMEFERGIWYAAQYGDLDRVIKLLNKCNDPDMRDTAGYTALHYAARNGHMQVCQLLVNKGADVNGVTRGGATALGRAALAGEGQIVDFLLTMKADPFIQDSDGKTALHRAKENGHLEICRKLLRFAPTLKEVSDNKGNKVDDLI
;
A
#
# COMPACT_ATOMS: atom_id res chain seq x y z
N MET A 1 -23.24 37.19 -0.93
CA MET A 1 -22.79 36.36 0.21
C MET A 1 -21.28 36.24 0.10
N GLU A 2 -20.56 36.89 1.01
CA GLU A 2 -19.10 36.82 1.06
C GLU A 2 -18.67 35.42 1.53
N ILE A 3 -17.76 34.81 0.78
CA ILE A 3 -17.26 33.46 1.07
C ILE A 3 -16.00 33.62 1.94
N PRO A 4 -15.94 33.04 3.15
CA PRO A 4 -14.87 33.31 4.11
C PRO A 4 -13.53 32.69 3.67
N ALA A 5 -12.43 33.39 3.96
CA ALA A 5 -11.06 32.98 3.59
C ALA A 5 -10.58 31.72 4.34
N SER A 6 -11.14 31.47 5.52
CA SER A 6 -10.93 30.28 6.34
C SER A 6 -12.27 29.67 6.73
N LEU A 7 -12.32 28.34 6.74
CA LEU A 7 -13.53 27.58 7.04
C LEU A 7 -13.21 26.49 8.06
N LEU A 8 -14.02 26.43 9.11
CA LEU A 8 -14.01 25.36 10.10
C LEU A 8 -15.20 24.45 9.82
N VAL A 9 -14.94 23.20 9.45
CA VAL A 9 -15.99 22.19 9.19
C VAL A 9 -15.89 21.11 10.25
N THR A 10 -17.03 20.65 10.77
CA THR A 10 -17.06 19.58 11.76
C THR A 10 -17.96 18.45 11.28
N THR A 11 -17.49 17.20 11.34
CA THR A 11 -18.30 16.02 11.07
C THR A 11 -18.21 15.05 12.24
N GLY A 12 -19.26 14.96 13.05
CA GLY A 12 -19.25 14.11 14.26
C GLY A 12 -18.02 14.40 15.16
N THR A 13 -17.06 13.47 15.17
CA THR A 13 -15.81 13.53 15.95
C THR A 13 -14.66 14.31 15.30
N PHE A 14 -14.79 14.75 14.04
CA PHE A 14 -13.73 15.35 13.26
C PHE A 14 -13.89 16.87 13.15
N VAL A 15 -12.79 17.62 13.31
CA VAL A 15 -12.71 19.06 13.06
C VAL A 15 -11.72 19.32 11.93
N TYR A 16 -12.15 19.98 10.86
CA TYR A 16 -11.35 20.35 9.69
C TYR A 16 -11.12 21.86 9.67
N VAL A 17 -9.87 22.27 9.50
CA VAL A 17 -9.48 23.66 9.24
C VAL A 17 -9.08 23.79 7.77
N ALA A 18 -9.78 24.61 6.99
CA ALA A 18 -9.52 24.79 5.57
C ALA A 18 -9.29 26.27 5.20
N VAL A 19 -8.35 26.55 4.29
CA VAL A 19 -7.95 27.91 3.86
C VAL A 19 -7.91 27.99 2.34
N LYS A 20 -8.30 29.13 1.74
CA LYS A 20 -8.38 29.33 0.28
C LYS A 20 -7.12 30.04 -0.27
N GLY A 21 -6.37 29.42 -1.20
CA GLY A 21 -5.26 30.08 -1.93
C GLY A 21 -4.04 29.21 -2.27
N SER A 22 -3.31 29.59 -3.33
CA SER A 22 -2.00 29.03 -3.72
C SER A 22 -0.93 29.43 -2.71
N LEU A 23 -0.27 28.47 -2.07
CA LEU A 23 1.01 28.75 -1.42
C LEU A 23 2.09 28.90 -2.48
N HIS A 24 2.67 30.09 -2.57
CA HIS A 24 3.97 30.25 -3.18
C HIS A 24 5.03 29.60 -2.29
N SER A 25 6.05 29.02 -2.93
CA SER A 25 7.11 28.19 -2.36
C SER A 25 8.09 28.91 -1.42
N SER A 26 7.70 30.03 -0.81
CA SER A 26 8.49 30.76 0.19
C SER A 26 7.84 30.81 1.57
N ASP A 27 6.58 30.38 1.73
CA ASP A 27 5.90 30.35 3.02
C ASP A 27 6.08 28.99 3.71
N THR A 28 7.33 28.71 4.06
CA THR A 28 7.74 27.61 4.94
C THR A 28 7.43 27.91 6.43
N SER A 29 6.61 28.92 6.73
CA SER A 29 6.33 29.40 8.09
C SER A 29 5.11 28.75 8.76
N VAL A 30 4.41 27.81 8.09
CA VAL A 30 3.32 27.05 8.72
C VAL A 30 3.81 25.79 9.46
N PHE A 31 5.09 25.43 9.34
CA PHE A 31 5.74 24.47 10.24
C PHE A 31 6.23 25.19 11.49
N GLY A 32 5.30 25.55 12.37
CA GLY A 32 5.62 26.32 13.57
C GLY A 32 4.60 26.21 14.69
N LEU A 33 3.73 25.20 14.68
CA LEU A 33 2.91 24.90 15.85
C LEU A 33 3.41 23.62 16.49
N CYS A 34 4.08 23.76 17.63
CA CYS A 34 4.42 22.62 18.46
C CYS A 34 3.14 21.86 18.81
N GLU A 35 3.22 20.54 18.96
CA GLU A 35 2.12 19.65 19.35
C GLU A 35 1.29 20.17 20.54
N VAL A 36 1.92 21.02 21.38
CA VAL A 36 1.35 21.72 22.53
C VAL A 36 0.33 22.80 22.13
N GLU A 37 0.53 23.53 21.03
CA GLU A 37 -0.33 24.65 20.60
C GLU A 37 -1.59 24.17 19.90
N VAL A 38 -1.52 23.08 19.12
CA VAL A 38 -2.70 22.43 18.55
C VAL A 38 -3.56 21.82 19.65
N LYS A 39 -2.96 21.17 20.66
CA LYS A 39 -3.66 20.66 21.84
C LYS A 39 -4.27 21.79 22.70
N ALA A 40 -3.60 22.93 22.82
CA ALA A 40 -4.11 24.10 23.54
C ALA A 40 -5.26 24.79 22.81
N LEU A 41 -5.24 24.82 21.46
CA LEU A 41 -6.31 25.36 20.64
C LEU A 41 -7.58 24.51 20.81
N VAL A 42 -7.46 23.18 20.61
CA VAL A 42 -8.56 22.21 20.78
C VAL A 42 -9.13 22.27 22.21
N LYS A 43 -8.27 22.37 23.23
CA LYS A 43 -8.69 22.43 24.64
C LYS A 43 -9.32 23.78 25.03
N ARG A 44 -8.89 24.90 24.42
CA ARG A 44 -9.55 26.21 24.58
C ARG A 44 -10.92 26.25 23.93
N PHE A 45 -11.09 25.60 22.79
CA PHE A 45 -12.36 25.58 22.06
C PHE A 45 -13.37 24.55 22.60
N SER A 46 -12.91 23.47 23.25
CA SER A 46 -13.79 22.51 23.95
C SER A 46 -14.45 23.09 25.21
N ASN A 47 -13.95 24.18 25.78
CA ASN A 47 -14.32 24.64 27.12
C ASN A 47 -15.04 26.00 27.17
N LYS A 48 -15.49 26.53 26.03
CA LYS A 48 -16.38 27.69 26.01
C LYS A 48 -17.53 27.47 25.03
N GLN A 49 -18.70 27.20 25.59
CA GLN A 49 -19.96 27.48 24.92
C GLN A 49 -19.96 28.92 24.40
N LYS A 50 -20.47 29.07 23.17
CA LYS A 50 -20.86 30.32 22.49
C LYS A 50 -19.71 31.24 22.09
N GLU A 51 -19.22 31.05 20.86
CA GLU A 51 -19.17 32.14 19.87
C GLU A 51 -19.07 31.56 18.46
N VAL A 52 -19.86 32.14 17.56
CA VAL A 52 -20.24 31.61 16.24
C VAL A 52 -19.06 31.70 15.28
N ILE A 53 -18.53 30.55 14.89
CA ILE A 53 -17.81 30.39 13.62
C ILE A 53 -18.72 29.46 12.81
N ASN A 54 -19.10 29.84 11.58
CA ASN A 54 -20.07 29.16 10.71
C ASN A 54 -19.72 27.67 10.50
N GLY A 55 -20.04 26.83 11.49
CA GLY A 55 -19.79 25.40 11.47
C GLY A 55 -20.84 24.75 10.60
N ILE A 56 -20.43 24.37 9.40
CA ILE A 56 -21.23 23.46 8.59
C ILE A 56 -21.03 22.07 9.20
N ILE A 57 -22.10 21.53 9.78
CA ILE A 57 -22.13 20.14 10.24
C ILE A 57 -22.48 19.30 9.01
N LEU A 58 -21.53 18.51 8.53
CA LEU A 58 -21.78 17.58 7.43
C LEU A 58 -21.89 16.17 8.00
N GLU A 59 -23.04 15.53 7.81
CA GLU A 59 -23.21 14.09 8.06
C GLU A 59 -22.72 13.30 6.85
N ALA A 60 -21.44 13.45 6.52
CA ALA A 60 -20.81 12.79 5.39
C ALA A 60 -19.45 12.21 5.80
N PRO A 61 -19.01 11.10 5.17
CA PRO A 61 -17.69 10.54 5.44
C PRO A 61 -16.56 11.55 5.22
N PRO A 62 -15.49 11.54 6.03
CA PRO A 62 -14.34 12.45 5.95
C PRO A 62 -13.81 12.73 4.54
N ILE A 63 -13.70 11.68 3.72
CA ILE A 63 -13.18 11.77 2.35
C ILE A 63 -14.09 12.59 1.42
N VAL A 64 -15.40 12.52 1.61
CA VAL A 64 -16.39 13.28 0.83
C VAL A 64 -16.28 14.76 1.18
N VAL A 65 -16.06 15.08 2.45
CA VAL A 65 -15.89 16.45 2.93
C VAL A 65 -14.59 17.07 2.43
N ILE A 66 -13.48 16.34 2.50
CA ILE A 66 -12.19 16.80 1.97
C ILE A 66 -12.27 17.07 0.46
N ASN A 67 -12.89 16.16 -0.30
CA ASN A 67 -13.07 16.32 -1.74
C ASN A 67 -13.99 17.50 -2.09
N ALA A 68 -15.09 17.68 -1.35
CA ALA A 68 -15.97 18.82 -1.54
C ALA A 68 -15.26 20.16 -1.24
N LEU A 69 -14.47 20.23 -0.17
CA LEU A 69 -13.67 21.41 0.17
C LEU A 69 -12.61 21.71 -0.92
N SER A 70 -11.99 20.67 -1.47
CA SER A 70 -11.04 20.81 -2.58
C SER A 70 -11.72 21.35 -3.85
N GLN A 71 -12.91 20.87 -4.21
CA GLN A 71 -13.69 21.39 -5.35
C GLN A 71 -14.12 22.85 -5.15
N LEU A 72 -14.29 23.28 -3.89
CA LEU A 72 -14.59 24.66 -3.51
C LEU A 72 -13.33 25.56 -3.44
N GLY A 73 -12.15 25.03 -3.76
CA GLY A 73 -10.88 25.75 -3.79
C GLY A 73 -10.21 25.94 -2.42
N TYR A 74 -10.63 25.17 -1.41
CA TYR A 74 -10.02 25.17 -0.08
C TYR A 74 -8.99 24.06 0.06
N ARG A 75 -7.93 24.34 0.82
CA ARG A 75 -6.93 23.35 1.23
C ARG A 75 -7.05 23.08 2.73
N VAL A 76 -7.21 21.81 3.10
CA VAL A 76 -7.31 21.39 4.52
C VAL A 76 -5.92 21.40 5.14
N VAL A 77 -5.77 22.08 6.27
CA VAL A 77 -4.48 22.37 6.93
C VAL A 77 -4.33 21.64 8.27
N ALA A 78 -5.44 21.29 8.91
CA ALA A 78 -5.44 20.49 10.13
C ALA A 78 -6.75 19.69 10.25
N THR A 79 -6.63 18.45 10.69
CA THR A 79 -7.76 17.64 11.15
C THR A 79 -7.51 17.23 12.59
N THR A 80 -8.22 17.82 13.56
CA THR A 80 -8.12 17.41 14.97
C THR A 80 -9.36 16.63 15.32
N GLY A 81 -9.22 15.32 15.46
CA GLY A 81 -10.34 14.41 15.61
C GLY A 81 -10.23 13.09 14.85
N ALA A 82 -9.02 12.54 14.75
CA ALA A 82 -8.76 11.10 14.60
C ALA A 82 -7.25 10.84 14.72
N SER A 83 -6.77 10.59 15.93
CA SER A 83 -5.48 9.93 16.14
C SER A 83 -5.58 8.41 15.91
N GLN A 84 -6.54 7.94 15.11
CA GLN A 84 -6.79 6.53 14.85
C GLN A 84 -7.05 6.18 13.37
N SER A 85 -7.00 7.12 12.41
CA SER A 85 -7.37 6.76 11.02
C SER A 85 -6.41 7.19 9.91
N LEU A 86 -5.40 8.01 10.19
CA LEU A 86 -4.37 8.39 9.21
C LEU A 86 -3.02 7.76 9.54
N ASP A 87 -2.62 7.76 10.82
CA ASP A 87 -1.37 7.12 11.24
C ASP A 87 -1.42 5.60 11.09
N GLU A 88 -2.55 4.94 11.37
CA GLU A 88 -2.71 3.49 11.16
C GLU A 88 -2.74 3.13 9.66
N MET A 89 -3.34 3.97 8.82
CA MET A 89 -3.41 3.72 7.37
C MET A 89 -2.06 3.96 6.68
N GLU A 90 -1.29 4.97 7.11
CA GLU A 90 0.13 5.15 6.72
C GLU A 90 1.03 4.06 7.32
N PHE A 91 0.70 3.54 8.49
CA PHE A 91 1.41 2.44 9.13
C PHE A 91 1.23 1.11 8.37
N GLU A 92 -0.01 0.75 8.05
CA GLU A 92 -0.38 -0.44 7.25
C GLU A 92 0.18 -0.33 5.82
N ARG A 93 0.07 0.84 5.19
CA ARG A 93 0.74 1.11 3.90
C ARG A 93 2.25 1.09 3.99
N GLY A 94 2.78 1.42 5.16
CA GLY A 94 4.20 1.54 5.42
C GLY A 94 4.97 0.25 5.19
N ILE A 95 4.36 -0.92 5.45
CA ILE A 95 5.06 -2.20 5.27
C ILE A 95 5.21 -2.56 3.80
N TRP A 96 4.18 -2.31 2.98
CA TRP A 96 4.25 -2.55 1.54
C TRP A 96 5.24 -1.61 0.87
N TYR A 97 5.23 -0.32 1.26
CA TYR A 97 6.18 0.65 0.75
C TYR A 97 7.61 0.28 1.16
N ALA A 98 7.85 -0.04 2.43
CA ALA A 98 9.17 -0.48 2.90
C ALA A 98 9.65 -1.72 2.14
N ALA A 99 8.79 -2.72 1.92
CA ALA A 99 9.11 -3.91 1.16
C ALA A 99 9.34 -3.64 -0.33
N GLN A 100 8.64 -2.65 -0.91
CA GLN A 100 8.82 -2.22 -2.30
C GLN A 100 10.20 -1.61 -2.55
N TYR A 101 10.72 -0.84 -1.59
CA TYR A 101 12.04 -0.18 -1.69
C TYR A 101 13.18 -0.96 -1.03
N GLY A 102 12.89 -2.12 -0.42
CA GLY A 102 13.90 -2.95 0.23
C GLY A 102 14.38 -2.42 1.58
N ASP A 103 13.61 -1.53 2.23
CA ASP A 103 13.94 -0.96 3.54
C ASP A 103 13.71 -2.02 4.65
N LEU A 104 14.72 -2.87 4.82
CA LEU A 104 14.70 -3.99 5.75
C LEU A 104 14.43 -3.55 7.19
N ASP A 105 15.08 -2.48 7.65
CA ASP A 105 14.95 -1.98 9.02
C ASP A 105 13.52 -1.51 9.31
N ARG A 106 12.91 -0.82 8.34
CA ARG A 106 11.51 -0.40 8.45
C ARG A 106 10.58 -1.60 8.42
N VAL A 107 10.80 -2.59 7.56
CA VAL A 107 10.00 -3.83 7.57
C VAL A 107 10.10 -4.54 8.93
N ILE A 108 11.30 -4.68 9.51
CA ILE A 108 11.49 -5.29 10.84
C ILE A 108 10.69 -4.51 11.90
N LYS A 109 10.83 -3.18 11.91
CA LYS A 109 10.18 -2.31 12.89
C LYS A 109 8.65 -2.38 12.81
N LEU A 110 8.11 -2.50 11.59
CA LEU A 110 6.66 -2.61 11.35
C LEU A 110 6.12 -3.99 11.71
N LEU A 111 6.83 -5.07 11.33
CA LEU A 111 6.46 -6.45 11.68
C LEU A 111 6.45 -6.68 13.20
N ASN A 112 7.41 -6.12 13.93
CA ASN A 112 7.45 -6.24 15.39
C ASN A 112 6.28 -5.54 16.09
N LYS A 113 5.57 -4.64 15.40
CA LYS A 113 4.41 -3.91 15.94
C LYS A 113 3.08 -4.57 15.57
N CYS A 114 2.87 -4.93 14.30
CA CYS A 114 1.58 -5.48 13.84
C CYS A 114 1.53 -7.01 13.80
N ASN A 115 2.68 -7.70 13.85
CA ASN A 115 2.82 -9.16 13.85
C ASN A 115 2.09 -9.93 12.72
N ASP A 116 1.58 -9.25 11.69
CA ASP A 116 0.96 -9.87 10.52
C ASP A 116 1.81 -9.60 9.25
N PRO A 117 2.59 -10.60 8.77
CA PRO A 117 3.38 -10.48 7.55
C PRO A 117 2.54 -10.58 6.26
N ASP A 118 1.29 -11.05 6.35
CA ASP A 118 0.37 -11.26 5.23
C ASP A 118 -0.66 -10.16 5.07
N MET A 119 -0.45 -9.03 5.74
CA MET A 119 -1.25 -7.83 5.59
C MET A 119 -1.37 -7.45 4.10
N ARG A 120 -2.61 -7.29 3.65
CA ARG A 120 -2.96 -7.12 2.23
C ARG A 120 -3.39 -5.69 1.91
N ASP A 121 -2.92 -5.17 0.79
CA ASP A 121 -3.36 -3.88 0.27
C ASP A 121 -4.74 -3.95 -0.40
N THR A 122 -5.22 -2.81 -0.90
CA THR A 122 -6.51 -2.73 -1.61
C THR A 122 -6.59 -3.59 -2.86
N ALA A 123 -5.46 -4.02 -3.43
CA ALA A 123 -5.37 -4.92 -4.56
C ALA A 123 -5.04 -6.37 -4.14
N GLY A 124 -4.94 -6.65 -2.84
CA GLY A 124 -4.62 -7.95 -2.28
C GLY A 124 -3.12 -8.28 -2.23
N TYR A 125 -2.24 -7.32 -2.52
CA TYR A 125 -0.79 -7.51 -2.44
C TYR A 125 -0.32 -7.52 -0.99
N THR A 126 0.59 -8.43 -0.69
CA THR A 126 1.34 -8.45 0.57
C THR A 126 2.72 -7.85 0.39
N ALA A 127 3.42 -7.58 1.49
CA ALA A 127 4.81 -7.14 1.46
C ALA A 127 5.71 -8.12 0.66
N LEU A 128 5.43 -9.42 0.72
CA LEU A 128 6.19 -10.44 0.00
C LEU A 128 6.04 -10.29 -1.52
N HIS A 129 4.86 -9.92 -2.01
CA HIS A 129 4.64 -9.67 -3.43
C HIS A 129 5.48 -8.49 -3.96
N TYR A 130 5.56 -7.40 -3.19
CA TYR A 130 6.37 -6.23 -3.56
C TYR A 130 7.85 -6.52 -3.50
N ALA A 131 8.33 -7.15 -2.42
CA ALA A 131 9.72 -7.53 -2.27
C ALA A 131 10.16 -8.51 -3.38
N ALA A 132 9.33 -9.50 -3.70
CA ALA A 132 9.61 -10.49 -4.72
C ALA A 132 9.67 -9.89 -6.13
N ARG A 133 8.77 -8.94 -6.44
CA ARG A 133 8.76 -8.23 -7.72
C ARG A 133 10.00 -7.36 -7.93
N ASN A 134 10.52 -6.77 -6.86
CA ASN A 134 11.57 -5.75 -6.95
C ASN A 134 12.97 -6.26 -6.58
N GLY A 135 13.15 -7.58 -6.43
CA GLY A 135 14.49 -8.15 -6.19
C GLY A 135 14.99 -8.05 -4.75
N HIS A 136 14.14 -7.73 -3.78
CA HIS A 136 14.55 -7.53 -2.38
C HIS A 136 14.65 -8.85 -1.61
N MET A 137 15.70 -9.62 -1.89
CA MET A 137 15.94 -10.95 -1.29
C MET A 137 15.90 -10.95 0.24
N GLN A 138 16.59 -10.01 0.89
CA GLN A 138 16.66 -9.95 2.37
C GLN A 138 15.27 -9.72 3.00
N VAL A 139 14.44 -8.89 2.36
CA VAL A 139 13.06 -8.64 2.80
C VAL A 139 12.20 -9.90 2.58
N CYS A 140 12.36 -10.58 1.45
CA CYS A 140 11.65 -11.85 1.19
C CYS A 140 11.98 -12.89 2.27
N GLN A 141 13.26 -13.07 2.59
CA GLN A 141 13.72 -14.00 3.63
C GLN A 141 13.12 -13.66 4.99
N LEU A 142 13.16 -12.38 5.38
CA LEU A 142 12.57 -11.93 6.64
C LEU A 142 11.08 -12.23 6.72
N LEU A 143 10.31 -11.90 5.66
CA LEU A 143 8.87 -12.09 5.63
C LEU A 143 8.48 -13.56 5.74
N VAL A 144 9.14 -14.44 4.97
CA VAL A 144 8.90 -15.88 5.04
C VAL A 144 9.29 -16.45 6.41
N ASN A 145 10.43 -16.01 6.98
CA ASN A 145 10.83 -16.40 8.33
C ASN A 145 9.85 -15.93 9.42
N LYS A 146 9.11 -14.84 9.15
CA LYS A 146 8.04 -14.33 10.02
C LYS A 146 6.70 -15.00 9.79
N GLY A 147 6.62 -15.98 8.89
CA GLY A 147 5.42 -16.78 8.63
C GLY A 147 4.55 -16.27 7.49
N ALA A 148 5.07 -15.42 6.59
CA ALA A 148 4.32 -15.00 5.41
C ALA A 148 3.89 -16.21 4.56
N ASP A 149 2.66 -16.18 4.07
CA ASP A 149 2.13 -17.14 3.12
C ASP A 149 2.82 -16.99 1.75
N VAL A 150 3.73 -17.93 1.48
CA VAL A 150 4.49 -18.03 0.23
C VAL A 150 3.58 -18.21 -1.00
N ASN A 151 2.41 -18.83 -0.80
CA ASN A 151 1.42 -19.11 -1.84
C ASN A 151 0.25 -18.11 -1.82
N GLY A 152 0.35 -17.05 -1.02
CA GLY A 152 -0.63 -16.00 -0.96
C GLY A 152 -0.86 -15.40 -2.35
N VAL A 153 -2.13 -15.20 -2.71
CA VAL A 153 -2.54 -14.64 -3.99
C VAL A 153 -3.13 -13.24 -3.83
N THR A 154 -2.84 -12.35 -4.79
CA THR A 154 -3.51 -11.05 -4.89
C THR A 154 -4.95 -11.19 -5.41
N ARG A 155 -5.72 -10.09 -5.47
CA ARG A 155 -7.07 -10.13 -6.07
C ARG A 155 -7.05 -10.55 -7.55
N GLY A 156 -5.93 -10.33 -8.24
CA GLY A 156 -5.70 -10.83 -9.59
C GLY A 156 -5.14 -12.25 -9.65
N GLY A 157 -5.14 -13.01 -8.54
CA GLY A 157 -4.63 -14.38 -8.48
C GLY A 157 -3.11 -14.52 -8.58
N ALA A 158 -2.37 -13.41 -8.64
CA ALA A 158 -0.91 -13.49 -8.78
C ALA A 158 -0.25 -13.87 -7.46
N THR A 159 0.73 -14.76 -7.51
CA THR A 159 1.58 -15.15 -6.36
C THR A 159 2.87 -14.33 -6.30
N ALA A 160 3.55 -14.35 -5.16
CA ALA A 160 4.90 -13.79 -5.04
C ALA A 160 5.88 -14.41 -6.04
N LEU A 161 5.78 -15.73 -6.26
CA LEU A 161 6.57 -16.45 -7.27
C LEU A 161 6.29 -15.95 -8.69
N GLY A 162 5.01 -15.78 -9.04
CA GLY A 162 4.60 -15.21 -10.33
C GLY A 162 5.13 -13.79 -10.55
N ARG A 163 5.20 -12.98 -9.49
CA ARG A 163 5.75 -11.61 -9.55
C ARG A 163 7.28 -11.60 -9.68
N ALA A 164 8.00 -12.47 -8.98
CA ALA A 164 9.44 -12.63 -9.17
C ALA A 164 9.79 -13.14 -10.58
N ALA A 165 9.02 -14.10 -11.08
CA ALA A 165 9.17 -14.66 -12.41
C ALA A 165 8.89 -13.62 -13.52
N LEU A 166 7.87 -12.77 -13.32
CA LEU A 166 7.56 -11.64 -14.21
C LEU A 166 8.71 -10.63 -14.28
N ALA A 167 9.38 -10.37 -13.16
CA ALA A 167 10.41 -9.33 -13.04
C ALA A 167 11.83 -9.80 -13.41
N GLY A 168 12.05 -11.11 -13.57
CA GLY A 168 13.38 -11.64 -13.87
C GLY A 168 14.23 -11.93 -12.63
N GLU A 169 13.64 -11.98 -11.44
CA GLU A 169 14.34 -12.12 -10.17
C GLU A 169 14.71 -13.58 -9.85
N GLY A 170 15.65 -14.13 -10.62
CA GLY A 170 15.99 -15.55 -10.60
C GLY A 170 16.49 -16.09 -9.25
N GLN A 171 17.10 -15.26 -8.39
CA GLN A 171 17.50 -15.68 -7.04
C GLN A 171 16.27 -15.85 -6.14
N ILE A 172 15.31 -14.91 -6.22
CA ILE A 172 14.07 -14.97 -5.42
C ILE A 172 13.22 -16.14 -5.87
N VAL A 173 13.18 -16.45 -7.17
CA VAL A 173 12.52 -17.65 -7.67
C VAL A 173 13.08 -18.92 -7.01
N ASP A 174 14.41 -19.08 -6.96
CA ASP A 174 15.02 -20.25 -6.30
C ASP A 174 14.67 -20.30 -4.82
N PHE A 175 14.71 -19.16 -4.13
CA PHE A 175 14.35 -19.05 -2.73
C PHE A 175 12.89 -19.46 -2.48
N LEU A 176 11.93 -18.89 -3.22
CA LEU A 176 10.51 -19.19 -3.07
C LEU A 176 10.20 -20.66 -3.38
N LEU A 177 10.81 -21.25 -4.42
CA LEU A 177 10.68 -22.67 -4.72
C LEU A 177 11.23 -23.56 -3.58
N THR A 178 12.36 -23.16 -2.98
CA THR A 178 12.92 -23.84 -1.79
C THR A 178 11.98 -23.75 -0.60
N MET A 179 11.24 -22.65 -0.48
CA MET A 179 10.18 -22.44 0.52
C MET A 179 8.83 -23.06 0.15
N LYS A 180 8.80 -23.99 -0.83
CA LYS A 180 7.61 -24.72 -1.30
C LYS A 180 6.53 -23.82 -1.90
N ALA A 181 6.93 -22.75 -2.60
CA ALA A 181 6.03 -22.03 -3.48
C ALA A 181 5.48 -22.96 -4.56
N ASP A 182 4.17 -22.94 -4.78
CA ASP A 182 3.49 -23.72 -5.80
C ASP A 182 3.58 -22.99 -7.16
N PRO A 183 4.32 -23.54 -8.14
CA PRO A 183 4.46 -22.92 -9.45
C PRO A 183 3.22 -23.09 -10.34
N PHE A 184 2.27 -23.96 -9.97
CA PHE A 184 1.06 -24.25 -10.74
C PHE A 184 -0.08 -23.26 -10.51
N ILE A 185 0.02 -22.39 -9.50
CA ILE A 185 -1.01 -21.38 -9.24
C ILE A 185 -1.12 -20.44 -10.44
N GLN A 186 -2.34 -20.33 -10.97
CA GLN A 186 -2.69 -19.48 -12.09
C GLN A 186 -3.28 -18.16 -11.60
N ASP A 187 -2.87 -17.06 -12.22
CA ASP A 187 -3.48 -15.75 -12.00
C ASP A 187 -4.82 -15.62 -12.74
N SER A 188 -5.45 -14.45 -12.67
CA SER A 188 -6.75 -14.17 -13.31
C SER A 188 -6.75 -14.33 -14.84
N ASP A 189 -5.58 -14.30 -15.48
CA ASP A 189 -5.42 -14.56 -16.91
C ASP A 189 -5.20 -16.05 -17.22
N GLY A 190 -5.24 -16.92 -16.20
CA GLY A 190 -4.87 -18.32 -16.30
C GLY A 190 -3.35 -18.53 -16.35
N LYS A 191 -2.54 -17.51 -16.07
CA LYS A 191 -1.09 -17.59 -16.27
C LYS A 191 -0.38 -18.04 -15.01
N THR A 192 0.47 -19.05 -15.15
CA THR A 192 1.41 -19.48 -14.10
C THR A 192 2.66 -18.61 -14.09
N ALA A 193 3.53 -18.81 -13.09
CA ALA A 193 4.84 -18.17 -13.04
C ALA A 193 5.67 -18.42 -14.31
N LEU A 194 5.55 -19.61 -14.92
CA LEU A 194 6.25 -19.95 -16.16
C LEU A 194 5.77 -19.11 -17.35
N HIS A 195 4.46 -18.93 -17.51
CA HIS A 195 3.90 -18.06 -18.54
C HIS A 195 4.44 -16.63 -18.39
N ARG A 196 4.43 -16.09 -17.17
CA ARG A 196 4.93 -14.73 -16.90
C ARG A 196 6.42 -14.58 -17.18
N ALA A 197 7.24 -15.57 -16.83
CA ALA A 197 8.66 -15.57 -17.16
C ALA A 197 8.90 -15.63 -18.68
N LYS A 198 8.15 -16.47 -19.41
CA LYS A 198 8.28 -16.60 -20.88
C LYS A 198 7.87 -15.32 -21.60
N GLU A 199 6.75 -14.71 -21.21
CA GLU A 199 6.24 -13.46 -21.80
C GLU A 199 7.23 -12.29 -21.67
N ASN A 200 8.03 -12.27 -20.61
CA ASN A 200 9.04 -11.23 -20.38
C ASN A 200 10.44 -11.65 -20.85
N GLY A 201 10.58 -12.80 -21.52
CA GLY A 201 11.85 -13.26 -22.09
C GLY A 201 12.86 -13.80 -21.06
N HIS A 202 12.42 -14.14 -19.85
CA HIS A 202 13.30 -14.65 -18.79
C HIS A 202 13.53 -16.17 -18.92
N LEU A 203 14.30 -16.56 -19.94
CA LEU A 203 14.55 -17.97 -20.29
C LEU A 203 15.19 -18.77 -19.15
N GLU A 204 16.14 -18.19 -18.43
CA GLU A 204 16.80 -18.85 -17.29
C GLU A 204 15.81 -19.18 -16.16
N ILE A 205 14.84 -18.32 -15.90
CA ILE A 205 13.77 -18.58 -14.92
C ILE A 205 12.85 -19.68 -15.42
N CYS A 206 12.52 -19.69 -16.72
CA CYS A 206 11.72 -20.76 -17.28
C CYS A 206 12.40 -22.12 -17.13
N ARG A 207 13.72 -22.20 -17.40
CA ARG A 207 14.52 -23.40 -17.19
C ARG A 207 14.52 -23.85 -15.73
N LYS A 208 14.65 -22.92 -14.78
CA LYS A 208 14.58 -23.21 -13.34
C LYS A 208 13.21 -23.78 -12.94
N LEU A 209 12.13 -23.13 -13.38
CA LEU A 209 10.75 -23.56 -13.10
C LEU A 209 10.47 -24.95 -13.69
N LEU A 210 10.89 -25.21 -14.94
CA LEU A 210 10.73 -26.52 -15.57
C LEU A 210 11.61 -27.60 -14.95
N ARG A 211 12.81 -27.26 -14.48
CA ARG A 211 13.66 -28.21 -13.76
C ARG A 211 13.02 -28.64 -12.44
N PHE A 212 12.31 -27.74 -11.78
CA PHE A 212 11.58 -28.04 -10.55
C PHE A 212 10.26 -28.77 -10.83
N ALA A 213 9.51 -28.33 -11.85
CA ALA A 213 8.22 -28.87 -12.23
C ALA A 213 8.10 -29.02 -13.77
N PRO A 214 8.52 -30.17 -14.32
CA PRO A 214 8.52 -30.38 -15.78
C PRO A 214 7.13 -30.36 -16.41
N THR A 215 6.11 -30.76 -15.66
CA THR A 215 4.70 -30.78 -16.11
C THR A 215 4.09 -29.38 -16.21
N LEU A 216 4.76 -28.35 -15.70
CA LEU A 216 4.27 -26.97 -15.71
C LEU A 216 4.07 -26.41 -17.12
N LYS A 217 4.81 -26.92 -18.11
CA LYS A 217 4.65 -26.56 -19.52
C LYS A 217 3.31 -26.96 -20.12
N GLU A 218 2.65 -27.98 -19.55
CA GLU A 218 1.37 -28.48 -20.04
C GLU A 218 0.18 -27.64 -19.58
N VAL A 219 0.37 -26.79 -18.58
CA VAL A 219 -0.66 -25.87 -18.10
C VAL A 219 -0.91 -24.83 -19.17
N SER A 220 -2.18 -24.65 -19.56
CA SER A 220 -2.60 -23.63 -20.52
C SER A 220 -3.18 -22.40 -19.83
N ASP A 221 -2.94 -21.22 -20.38
CA ASP A 221 -3.62 -20.00 -19.97
C ASP A 221 -5.11 -19.97 -20.36
N ASN A 222 -5.84 -18.91 -20.00
CA ASN A 222 -7.27 -18.77 -20.34
C ASN A 222 -7.52 -18.67 -21.86
N LYS A 223 -6.47 -18.45 -22.67
CA LYS A 223 -6.55 -18.42 -24.13
C LYS A 223 -6.18 -19.78 -24.76
N GLY A 224 -5.84 -20.77 -23.95
CA GLY A 224 -5.42 -22.10 -24.40
C GLY A 224 -3.95 -22.17 -24.82
N ASN A 225 -3.15 -21.12 -24.57
CA ASN A 225 -1.72 -21.14 -24.89
C ASN A 225 -0.97 -21.93 -23.83
N LYS A 226 -0.14 -22.87 -24.27
CA LYS A 226 0.85 -23.57 -23.43
C LYS A 226 2.21 -22.91 -23.57
N VAL A 227 3.12 -23.21 -22.66
CA VAL A 227 4.51 -22.77 -22.78
C VAL A 227 5.26 -23.80 -23.62
N ASP A 228 5.50 -23.47 -24.88
CA ASP A 228 6.20 -24.34 -25.84
C ASP A 228 7.62 -24.71 -25.37
N ASP A 229 8.13 -25.85 -25.85
CA ASP A 229 9.46 -26.41 -25.52
C ASP A 229 10.65 -25.50 -25.91
N LEU A 230 10.43 -24.34 -26.54
CA LEU A 230 11.47 -23.44 -27.07
C LEU A 230 12.07 -22.52 -25.99
N ILE A 231 12.55 -23.08 -24.88
CA ILE A 231 13.19 -22.36 -23.77
C ILE A 231 14.64 -22.77 -23.53
#